data_AF-A0A399RVM2-F1
#
_entry.id   AF-A0A399RVM2-F1
#
_cell.length_a   1.000
_cell.length_b   1.000
_cell.length_c   1.000
_cell.angle_alpha   90.00
_cell.angle_beta   90.00
_cell.angle_gamma   90.00
#
_symmetry.space_group_name_H-M   'P 1'
#
loop_
_entity.id
_entity.type
_entity.pdbx_description
1 polymer ?
#
loop_
_entity_poly.entity_id
_entity_poly.type
_entity_poly.pdbx_seq_one_letter_code
_entity_poly.pdbx_strand_id
1 'polypeptide(L)'
;MVLLKKGTIAAALVMTSLCFGHEALAQEAAGPQTEQSEHSFSNQDLKNFLEANTKATEIQKESRTALVAAIEEQDLSVDRFNELAKAHRQKKLEEVAENPEEISAFSSAAQTIVQLQPETRQKVKEAIEEEGLTMEEYNNILKAYKEDPAVQTQIRKVMAAE
;
A
#
# COMPACT_ATOMS: atom_id res chain seq x y z
N MET A 1 -67.96 31.70 -13.91
CA MET A 1 -68.47 31.07 -12.66
C MET A 1 -69.43 29.96 -13.07
N VAL A 2 -69.43 28.83 -12.33
CA VAL A 2 -70.27 27.62 -12.52
C VAL A 2 -69.74 26.64 -13.59
N LEU A 3 -69.51 25.34 -13.35
CA LEU A 3 -69.30 24.52 -12.14
C LEU A 3 -68.83 23.13 -12.62
N LEU A 4 -68.12 22.43 -11.74
CA LEU A 4 -67.51 21.10 -11.88
C LEU A 4 -68.50 19.99 -12.28
N LYS A 5 -67.96 18.92 -12.88
CA LYS A 5 -68.19 17.55 -12.35
C LYS A 5 -67.05 16.60 -12.70
N LYS A 6 -66.53 15.95 -11.65
CA LYS A 6 -65.56 14.85 -11.68
C LYS A 6 -66.27 13.55 -12.03
N GLY A 7 -65.62 12.68 -12.78
CA GLY A 7 -66.05 11.31 -13.02
C GLY A 7 -64.82 10.42 -13.24
N THR A 8 -64.50 9.61 -12.24
CA THR A 8 -63.44 8.61 -12.25
C THR A 8 -63.88 7.43 -13.12
N ILE A 9 -63.06 7.00 -14.08
CA ILE A 9 -63.21 5.69 -14.73
C ILE A 9 -61.87 4.96 -14.59
N ALA A 10 -61.91 3.87 -13.84
CA ALA A 10 -60.87 2.86 -13.82
C ALA A 10 -61.03 1.94 -15.04
N ALA A 11 -59.93 1.70 -15.75
CA ALA A 11 -59.76 0.59 -16.70
C ALA A 11 -58.26 0.24 -16.67
N ALA A 12 -57.83 -0.81 -15.99
CA ALA A 12 -57.87 -2.21 -16.43
C ALA A 12 -57.04 -2.44 -17.71
N LEU A 13 -55.80 -2.90 -17.48
CA LEU A 13 -55.13 -4.07 -18.09
C LEU A 13 -55.27 -4.30 -19.61
N VAL A 14 -54.11 -4.51 -20.27
CA VAL A 14 -53.81 -5.63 -21.22
C VAL A 14 -53.04 -5.20 -22.49
N MET A 15 -51.87 -5.84 -22.63
CA MET A 15 -51.10 -6.27 -23.81
C MET A 15 -50.64 -5.30 -24.93
N THR A 16 -49.32 -5.34 -25.13
CA THR A 16 -48.60 -5.71 -26.36
C THR A 16 -48.80 -4.87 -27.62
N SER A 17 -47.72 -4.21 -28.08
CA SER A 17 -47.23 -4.37 -29.45
C SER A 17 -45.82 -3.80 -29.63
N LEU A 18 -45.00 -4.60 -30.29
CA LEU A 18 -43.69 -4.27 -30.84
C LEU A 18 -43.86 -3.27 -31.99
N CYS A 19 -43.13 -2.15 -31.95
CA CYS A 19 -42.84 -1.34 -33.13
C CYS A 19 -41.34 -1.00 -33.13
N PHE A 20 -40.68 -1.37 -34.22
CA PHE A 20 -39.33 -0.94 -34.57
C PHE A 20 -39.28 0.59 -34.69
N GLY A 21 -38.26 1.20 -34.09
CA GLY A 21 -37.88 2.60 -34.31
C GLY A 21 -36.36 2.69 -34.37
N HIS A 22 -35.84 2.91 -35.57
CA HIS A 22 -34.44 3.10 -35.87
C HIS A 22 -34.08 4.55 -35.51
N GLU A 23 -33.38 4.79 -34.41
CA GLU A 23 -32.73 6.07 -34.13
C GLU A 23 -31.23 5.82 -33.96
N ALA A 24 -30.53 5.96 -35.09
CA ALA A 24 -29.12 6.26 -35.09
C ALA A 24 -28.95 7.72 -34.63
N LEU A 25 -28.52 7.92 -33.39
CA LEU A 25 -27.78 9.13 -33.02
C LEU A 25 -26.54 8.73 -32.25
N ALA A 26 -25.42 9.18 -32.81
CA ALA A 26 -24.06 9.07 -32.33
C ALA A 26 -23.95 9.25 -30.81
N GLN A 27 -23.59 8.18 -30.12
CA GLN A 27 -23.06 8.28 -28.78
C GLN A 27 -21.61 8.75 -28.93
N GLU A 28 -21.43 10.04 -28.68
CA GLU A 28 -20.12 10.64 -28.45
C GLU A 28 -19.43 9.82 -27.35
N ALA A 29 -18.50 8.98 -27.76
CA ALA A 29 -17.63 8.28 -26.84
C ALA A 29 -16.71 9.34 -26.22
N ALA A 30 -17.15 9.91 -25.10
CA ALA A 30 -16.24 10.47 -24.12
C ALA A 30 -15.35 9.32 -23.65
N GLY A 31 -14.24 9.12 -24.35
CA GLY A 31 -13.19 8.23 -23.91
C GLY A 31 -12.70 8.71 -22.53
N PRO A 32 -12.34 7.80 -21.61
CA PRO A 32 -11.65 8.21 -20.40
C PRO A 32 -10.37 8.92 -20.83
N GLN A 33 -10.30 10.23 -20.60
CA GLN A 33 -9.04 10.94 -20.61
C GLN A 33 -8.24 10.38 -19.43
N THR A 34 -7.35 9.44 -19.72
CA THR A 34 -6.20 9.21 -18.87
C THR A 34 -5.41 10.52 -18.87
N GLU A 35 -5.64 11.34 -17.85
CA GLU A 35 -4.67 12.35 -17.43
C GLU A 35 -3.41 11.57 -17.05
N GLN A 36 -2.55 11.38 -18.05
CA GLN A 36 -1.20 10.90 -17.84
C GLN A 36 -0.54 11.99 -17.01
N SER A 37 -0.41 11.75 -15.71
CA SER A 37 0.28 12.64 -14.80
C SER A 37 1.70 12.78 -15.33
N GLU A 38 2.02 13.91 -15.98
CA GLU A 38 3.40 14.27 -16.31
C GLU A 38 4.14 14.59 -15.01
N HIS A 39 4.39 13.57 -14.18
CA HIS A 39 5.37 13.69 -13.12
C HIS A 39 6.75 13.65 -13.77
N SER A 40 7.18 14.79 -14.29
CA SER A 40 8.57 14.99 -14.69
C SER A 40 9.41 15.21 -13.42
N PHE A 41 10.22 14.22 -13.07
CA PHE A 41 11.20 14.35 -11.98
C PHE A 41 12.51 14.90 -12.56
N SER A 42 13.25 15.70 -11.78
CA SER A 42 14.55 16.14 -12.25
C SER A 42 15.56 15.00 -12.19
N ASN A 43 16.59 15.04 -13.05
CA ASN A 43 17.68 14.05 -12.98
C ASN A 43 18.36 14.05 -11.60
N GLN A 44 18.43 15.20 -10.91
CA GLN A 44 18.98 15.27 -9.57
C GLN A 44 18.09 14.52 -8.56
N ASP A 45 16.77 14.71 -8.61
CA ASP A 45 15.84 14.02 -7.71
C ASP A 45 15.89 12.50 -7.92
N LEU A 46 16.03 12.06 -9.17
CA LEU A 46 16.18 10.65 -9.50
C LEU A 46 17.52 10.06 -9.01
N LYS A 47 18.60 10.83 -9.02
CA LYS A 47 19.89 10.42 -8.42
C LYS A 47 19.78 10.31 -6.91
N ASN A 48 19.26 11.35 -6.25
CA ASN A 48 19.03 11.37 -4.81
C ASN A 48 18.12 10.21 -4.39
N PHE A 49 17.11 9.89 -5.20
CA PHE A 49 16.21 8.76 -4.97
C PHE A 49 16.96 7.41 -5.01
N LEU A 50 17.87 7.22 -5.96
CA LEU A 50 18.66 5.98 -6.06
C LEU A 50 19.58 5.78 -4.85
N GLU A 51 20.26 6.84 -4.42
CA GLU A 51 21.11 6.82 -3.22
C GLU A 51 20.28 6.57 -1.96
N ALA A 52 19.19 7.31 -1.79
CA ALA A 52 18.28 7.16 -0.66
C ALA A 52 17.66 5.76 -0.60
N ASN A 53 17.24 5.21 -1.75
CA ASN A 53 16.69 3.86 -1.82
C ASN A 53 17.74 2.79 -1.47
N THR A 54 19.01 3.00 -1.86
CA THR A 54 20.11 2.10 -1.51
C THR A 54 20.32 2.06 0.00
N LYS A 55 20.49 3.23 0.63
CA LYS A 55 20.64 3.36 2.09
C LYS A 55 19.42 2.80 2.84
N ALA A 56 18.21 3.18 2.41
CA ALA A 56 16.97 2.69 3.01
C ALA A 56 16.86 1.15 2.94
N THR A 57 17.26 0.55 1.82
CA THR A 57 17.26 -0.91 1.64
C THR A 57 18.26 -1.61 2.57
N GLU A 58 19.44 -1.02 2.75
CA GLU A 58 20.46 -1.52 3.67
C GLU A 58 19.99 -1.48 5.13
N ILE A 59 19.47 -0.33 5.58
CA ILE A 59 18.88 -0.17 6.93
C ILE A 59 17.77 -1.20 7.17
N GLN A 60 16.90 -1.44 6.18
CA GLN A 60 15.85 -2.46 6.30
C GLN A 60 16.42 -3.88 6.39
N LYS A 61 17.52 -4.18 5.68
CA LYS A 61 18.19 -5.49 5.76
C LYS A 61 18.84 -5.70 7.12
N GLU A 62 19.51 -4.69 7.66
CA GLU A 62 20.06 -4.71 9.02
C GLU A 62 18.96 -4.92 10.05
N SER A 63 17.86 -4.19 9.95
CA SER A 63 16.70 -4.34 10.83
C SER A 63 16.10 -5.76 10.80
N ARG A 64 15.97 -6.37 9.61
CA ARG A 64 15.56 -7.78 9.48
C ARG A 64 16.52 -8.73 10.19
N THR A 65 17.83 -8.47 10.08
CA THR A 65 18.85 -9.27 10.75
C THR A 65 18.76 -9.13 12.27
N ALA A 66 18.61 -7.89 12.76
CA ALA A 66 18.45 -7.61 14.19
C ALA A 66 17.17 -8.23 14.77
N LEU A 67 16.08 -8.26 14.00
CA LEU A 67 14.83 -8.92 14.40
C LEU A 67 15.04 -10.43 14.59
N VAL A 68 15.73 -11.09 13.65
CA VAL A 68 16.04 -12.53 13.77
C VAL A 68 16.93 -12.78 14.99
N ALA A 69 17.98 -11.98 15.17
CA ALA A 69 18.86 -12.10 16.32
C ALA A 69 18.10 -11.93 17.65
N ALA A 70 17.21 -10.95 17.76
CA ALA A 70 16.41 -10.73 18.97
C ALA A 70 15.49 -11.92 19.33
N ILE A 71 15.10 -12.74 18.35
CA ILE A 71 14.32 -13.96 18.57
C ILE A 71 15.26 -15.09 19.01
N GLU A 72 16.36 -15.29 18.27
CA GLU A 72 17.32 -16.38 18.53
C GLU A 72 18.05 -16.20 19.88
N GLU A 73 18.30 -14.98 20.33
CA GLU A 73 18.86 -14.66 21.66
C GLU A 73 17.95 -15.11 22.82
N GLN A 74 16.67 -15.38 22.55
CA GLN A 74 15.72 -15.92 23.53
C GLN A 74 15.52 -17.44 23.38
N ASP A 75 16.43 -18.13 22.69
CA ASP A 75 16.36 -19.56 22.37
C ASP A 75 15.10 -19.96 21.59
N LEU A 76 14.51 -19.01 20.85
CA LEU A 76 13.36 -19.24 19.97
C LEU A 76 13.81 -19.31 18.51
N SER A 77 13.16 -20.16 17.72
CA SER A 77 13.22 -20.05 16.27
C SER A 77 12.21 -19.00 15.77
N VAL A 78 12.46 -18.43 14.59
CA VAL A 78 11.53 -17.50 13.94
C VAL A 78 10.14 -18.13 13.73
N ASP A 79 10.08 -19.40 13.33
CA ASP A 79 8.82 -20.12 13.14
C ASP A 79 8.08 -20.30 14.46
N ARG A 80 8.79 -20.66 15.54
CA ARG A 80 8.17 -20.82 16.86
C ARG A 80 7.67 -19.48 17.41
N PHE A 81 8.47 -18.42 17.27
CA PHE A 81 8.03 -17.07 17.60
C PHE A 81 6.77 -16.66 16.82
N ASN A 82 6.69 -16.97 15.52
CA ASN A 82 5.52 -16.65 14.70
C ASN A 82 4.26 -17.42 15.15
N GLU A 83 4.41 -18.67 15.56
CA GLU A 83 3.33 -19.49 16.13
C GLU A 83 2.81 -18.87 17.43
N LEU A 84 3.71 -18.55 18.37
CA LEU A 84 3.39 -17.90 19.63
C LEU A 84 2.76 -16.52 19.41
N ALA A 85 3.26 -15.73 18.45
CA ALA A 85 2.69 -14.44 18.08
C ALA A 85 1.24 -14.60 17.57
N LYS A 86 0.97 -15.64 16.77
CA LYS A 86 -0.39 -15.94 16.30
C LYS A 86 -1.30 -16.35 17.46
N ALA A 87 -0.81 -17.20 18.37
CA ALA A 87 -1.55 -17.61 19.57
C ALA A 87 -1.86 -16.41 20.48
N HIS A 88 -0.89 -15.53 20.70
CA HIS A 88 -1.05 -14.30 21.48
C HIS A 88 -2.15 -13.40 20.91
N ARG A 89 -2.16 -13.15 19.59
CA ARG A 89 -3.23 -12.37 18.93
C ARG A 89 -4.62 -13.02 19.09
N GLN A 90 -4.67 -14.35 19.19
CA GLN A 90 -5.89 -15.11 19.40
C GLN A 90 -6.27 -15.27 20.88
N LYS A 91 -5.48 -14.70 21.81
CA LYS A 91 -5.61 -14.87 23.26
C LYS A 91 -5.53 -16.35 23.70
N LYS A 92 -4.64 -17.10 23.07
CA LYS A 92 -4.39 -18.53 23.31
C LYS A 92 -2.93 -18.84 23.62
N LEU A 93 -2.17 -17.83 24.07
CA LEU A 93 -0.74 -18.00 24.28
C LEU A 93 -0.46 -19.07 25.34
N GLU A 94 -1.21 -19.09 26.45
CA GLU A 94 -1.04 -20.10 27.49
C GLU A 94 -1.44 -21.52 27.04
N GLU A 95 -2.26 -21.66 26.00
CA GLU A 95 -2.67 -22.96 25.44
C GLU A 95 -1.62 -23.55 24.48
N VAL A 96 -0.84 -22.68 23.83
CA VAL A 96 0.11 -23.05 22.76
C VAL A 96 1.55 -23.11 23.26
N ALA A 97 1.90 -22.29 24.24
CA ALA A 97 3.22 -22.32 24.85
C ALA A 97 3.46 -23.64 25.59
N GLU A 98 4.68 -24.16 25.52
CA GLU A 98 5.09 -25.40 26.16
C GLU A 98 5.23 -25.24 27.67
N ASN A 99 5.66 -24.07 28.13
CA ASN A 99 5.92 -23.75 29.53
C ASN A 99 5.96 -22.21 29.77
N PRO A 100 5.95 -21.76 31.04
CA PRO A 100 6.04 -20.33 31.37
C PRO A 100 7.32 -19.65 30.87
N GLU A 101 8.44 -20.38 30.78
CA GLU A 101 9.71 -19.86 30.28
C GLU A 101 9.60 -19.45 28.81
N GLU A 102 8.90 -20.23 27.99
CA GLU A 102 8.66 -19.92 26.58
C GLU A 102 7.77 -18.67 26.40
N ILE A 103 6.78 -18.48 27.29
CA ILE A 103 5.98 -17.25 27.32
C ILE A 103 6.87 -16.04 27.63
N SER A 104 7.82 -16.19 28.55
CA SER A 104 8.78 -15.14 28.89
C SER A 104 9.72 -14.83 27.73
N ALA A 105 10.29 -15.86 27.09
CA ALA A 105 11.15 -15.72 25.92
C ALA A 105 10.44 -14.99 24.77
N PHE A 106 9.21 -15.38 24.47
CA PHE A 106 8.37 -14.71 23.47
C PHE A 106 8.13 -13.23 23.82
N SER A 107 7.81 -12.95 25.08
CA SER A 107 7.51 -11.59 25.55
C SER A 107 8.73 -10.68 25.44
N SER A 108 9.92 -11.16 25.82
CA SER A 108 11.18 -10.45 25.69
C SER A 108 11.52 -10.16 24.23
N ALA A 109 11.46 -11.16 23.35
CA ALA A 109 11.70 -10.98 21.92
C ALA A 109 10.70 -9.98 21.31
N ALA A 110 9.41 -10.11 21.64
CA ALA A 110 8.37 -9.20 21.15
C ALA A 110 8.62 -7.75 21.59
N GLN A 111 9.06 -7.54 22.83
CA GLN A 111 9.39 -6.21 23.35
C GLN A 111 10.55 -5.57 22.57
N THR A 112 11.62 -6.32 22.32
CA THR A 112 12.77 -5.84 21.52
C THR A 112 12.33 -5.49 20.10
N ILE A 113 11.51 -6.34 19.47
CA ILE A 113 10.99 -6.11 18.11
C ILE A 113 10.13 -4.84 18.04
N VAL A 114 9.33 -4.57 19.07
CA VAL A 114 8.52 -3.34 19.16
C VAL A 114 9.39 -2.10 19.22
N GLN A 115 10.57 -2.17 19.85
CA GLN A 115 11.52 -1.06 19.95
C GLN A 115 12.31 -0.84 18.65
N LEU A 116 12.72 -1.93 17.97
CA LEU A 116 13.47 -1.85 16.71
C LEU A 116 12.69 -1.19 15.57
N GLN A 117 11.36 -1.35 15.53
CA GLN A 117 10.52 -0.83 14.47
C GLN A 117 10.54 0.70 14.32
N PRO A 118 10.23 1.51 15.35
CA PRO A 118 10.31 2.97 15.26
C PRO A 118 11.73 3.46 14.97
N GLU A 119 12.76 2.84 15.54
CA GLU A 119 14.17 3.18 15.26
C GLU A 119 14.50 2.97 13.79
N THR A 120 14.10 1.84 13.21
CA THR A 120 14.29 1.55 11.78
C THR A 120 13.58 2.58 10.91
N ARG A 121 12.32 2.93 11.24
CA ARG A 121 11.57 3.96 10.50
C ARG A 121 12.27 5.32 10.55
N GLN A 122 12.80 5.69 11.71
CA GLN A 122 13.51 6.95 11.89
C GLN A 122 14.81 6.96 11.06
N LYS A 123 15.62 5.90 11.11
CA LYS A 123 16.84 5.77 10.31
C LYS A 123 16.58 5.84 8.81
N VAL A 124 15.52 5.18 8.34
CA VAL A 124 15.12 5.26 6.92
C VAL A 124 14.72 6.69 6.54
N LYS A 125 13.95 7.38 7.39
CA LYS A 125 13.57 8.77 7.16
C LYS A 125 14.81 9.67 7.09
N GLU A 126 15.72 9.56 8.04
CA GLU A 126 16.97 10.32 8.09
C GLU A 126 17.82 10.07 6.84
N ALA A 127 17.98 8.82 6.43
CA ALA A 127 18.74 8.47 5.22
C ALA A 127 18.14 9.06 3.93
N ILE A 128 16.82 9.23 3.87
CA ILE A 128 16.15 9.89 2.74
C ILE A 128 16.37 11.41 2.79
N GLU A 129 16.23 12.01 3.98
CA GLU A 129 16.43 13.45 4.18
C GLU A 129 17.89 13.89 3.96
N GLU A 130 18.86 13.04 4.29
CA GLU A 130 20.29 13.26 4.01
C GLU A 130 20.62 13.38 2.51
N GLU A 131 19.88 12.66 1.66
CA GLU A 131 20.01 12.76 0.20
C GLU A 131 19.25 13.95 -0.38
N GLY A 132 18.66 14.80 0.47
CA GLY A 132 17.97 16.01 0.05
C GLY A 132 16.56 15.77 -0.49
N LEU A 133 15.95 14.63 -0.17
CA LEU A 133 14.55 14.35 -0.46
C LEU A 133 13.72 14.42 0.82
N THR A 134 12.51 14.97 0.73
CA THR A 134 11.49 14.72 1.74
C THR A 134 10.94 13.29 1.61
N MET A 135 10.36 12.78 2.69
CA MET A 135 9.67 11.48 2.66
C MET A 135 8.53 11.45 1.62
N GLU A 136 7.86 12.58 1.38
CA GLU A 136 6.81 12.70 0.38
C GLU A 136 7.36 12.58 -1.04
N GLU A 137 8.42 13.31 -1.38
CA GLU A 137 9.08 13.25 -2.69
C GLU A 137 9.60 11.84 -2.97
N TYR A 138 10.28 11.22 -1.99
CA TYR A 138 10.73 9.84 -2.09
C TYR A 138 9.58 8.88 -2.41
N ASN A 139 8.45 8.99 -1.68
CA ASN A 139 7.29 8.14 -1.90
C ASN A 139 6.63 8.37 -3.26
N ASN A 140 6.59 9.63 -3.72
CA ASN A 140 6.06 9.98 -5.03
C ASN A 140 6.90 9.37 -6.16
N ILE A 141 8.24 9.48 -6.07
CA ILE A 141 9.15 8.84 -7.04
C ILE A 141 9.04 7.32 -6.97
N LEU A 142 8.99 6.73 -5.76
CA LEU A 142 8.85 5.28 -5.58
C LEU A 142 7.55 4.75 -6.19
N LYS A 143 6.44 5.46 -5.99
CA LYS A 143 5.14 5.12 -6.58
C LYS A 143 5.21 5.21 -8.10
N ALA A 144 5.71 6.32 -8.63
CA ALA A 144 5.82 6.52 -10.06
C ALA A 144 6.78 5.49 -10.72
N TYR A 145 7.87 5.12 -10.06
CA TYR A 145 8.76 4.05 -10.55
C TYR A 145 8.04 2.69 -10.67
N LYS A 146 7.13 2.37 -9.74
CA LYS A 146 6.35 1.12 -9.77
C LYS A 146 5.27 1.12 -10.86
N GLU A 147 4.71 2.28 -11.17
CA GLU A 147 3.50 2.41 -11.98
C GLU A 147 3.78 2.91 -13.41
N ASP A 148 4.82 3.71 -13.62
CA ASP A 148 5.12 4.43 -14.87
C ASP A 148 6.41 3.93 -15.56
N PRO A 149 6.31 3.25 -16.71
CA PRO A 149 7.46 2.84 -17.52
C PRO A 149 8.37 3.99 -18.00
N ALA A 150 7.83 5.21 -18.14
CA ALA A 150 8.61 6.39 -18.51
C ALA A 150 9.59 6.76 -17.38
N VAL A 151 9.14 6.74 -16.13
CA VAL A 151 9.98 7.00 -14.94
C VAL A 151 11.06 5.93 -14.81
N GLN A 152 10.72 4.65 -15.01
CA GLN A 152 11.73 3.57 -15.07
C GLN A 152 12.80 3.83 -16.14
N THR A 153 12.38 4.34 -17.29
CA THR A 153 13.30 4.68 -18.38
C THR A 153 14.18 5.89 -18.05
N GLN A 154 13.63 6.91 -17.38
CA GLN A 154 14.41 8.05 -16.89
C GLN A 154 15.47 7.60 -15.88
N ILE A 155 15.10 6.78 -14.90
CA ILE A 155 16.04 6.23 -13.91
C ILE A 155 17.16 5.43 -14.59
N ARG A 156 16.83 4.55 -15.56
CA ARG A 156 17.86 3.82 -16.32
C ARG A 156 18.84 4.74 -17.05
N LYS A 157 18.36 5.86 -17.60
CA LYS A 157 19.22 6.85 -18.27
C LYS A 157 20.13 7.56 -17.28
N VAL A 158 19.60 7.93 -16.10
CA VAL A 158 20.39 8.54 -15.02
C VAL A 158 21.52 7.61 -14.58
N MET A 159 21.23 6.32 -14.38
CA MET A 159 22.23 5.31 -14.01
C MET A 159 23.30 5.08 -15.08
N ALA A 160 22.96 5.22 -16.37
CA ALA A 160 23.90 5.02 -17.47
C ALA A 160 24.77 6.26 -17.77
N ALA A 161 24.47 7.40 -17.16
CA ALA A 161 25.17 8.67 -17.36
C ALA A 161 26.24 8.94 -16.28
N GLU A 162 26.42 8.02 -15.33
CA GLU A 162 27.50 8.01 -14.33
C GLU A 162 28.64 7.07 -14.76
#